data_AF-A0A962ZLV9-F1
#
_entry.id   AF-A0A962ZLV9-F1
#
_cell.length_a   1.000
_cell.length_b   1.000
_cell.length_c   1.000
_cell.angle_alpha   90.00
_cell.angle_beta   90.00
_cell.angle_gamma   90.00
#
_symmetry.space_group_name_H-M   'P 1'
#
loop_
_entity.id
_entity.type
_entity.pdbx_description
1 polymer ?
#
loop_
_entity_poly.entity_id
_entity_poly.type
_entity_poly.pdbx_seq_one_letter_code
_entity_poly.pdbx_strand_id
1 'polypeptide(L)' 'ADRCLALSSRMLKAAGSGGIRAGSELLSYHLDILASQAHVANHSTPFAVNMGGVLFGEENRDYAL' A
#
# COMPACT_ATOMS: atom_id res chain seq x y z
N ALA A 1 -1.95 -4.09 -0.62
CA ALA A 1 -1.27 -3.17 -1.57
C ALA A 1 0.17 -2.81 -1.17
N ASP A 2 0.54 -2.92 0.10
CA ASP A 2 1.79 -2.39 0.68
C ASP A 2 3.06 -2.88 0.02
N ARG A 3 3.13 -4.17 -0.34
CA ARG A 3 4.29 -4.74 -1.04
C ARG A 3 4.49 -4.11 -2.42
N CYS A 4 3.40 -3.82 -3.12
CA CYS A 4 3.44 -3.17 -4.43
C CYS A 4 3.93 -1.73 -4.29
N LEU A 5 3.43 -0.98 -3.30
CA LEU A 5 3.90 0.36 -3.00
C LEU A 5 5.39 0.36 -2.60
N ALA A 6 5.81 -0.53 -1.72
CA ALA A 6 7.21 -0.64 -1.30
C ALA A 6 8.13 -0.96 -2.48
N LEU A 7 7.72 -1.84 -3.40
CA LEU A 7 8.49 -2.13 -4.61
C LEU A 7 8.51 -0.94 -5.57
N SER A 8 7.36 -0.33 -5.86
CA SER A 8 7.28 0.80 -6.81
C SER A 8 8.07 2.01 -6.31
N SER A 9 8.07 2.28 -5.00
CA SER A 9 8.91 3.32 -4.38
C SER A 9 10.41 3.06 -4.59
N ARG A 10 10.86 1.81 -4.45
CA ARG A 10 12.27 1.45 -4.71
C ARG A 10 12.63 1.61 -6.18
N MET A 11 11.72 1.23 -7.09
CA MET A 11 11.90 1.41 -8.53
C MET A 11 11.99 2.89 -8.90
N LEU A 12 11.07 3.72 -8.41
CA LEU A 12 11.07 5.17 -8.66
C LEU A 12 12.35 5.82 -8.14
N LYS A 13 12.82 5.44 -6.93
CA LYS A 13 14.10 5.89 -6.39
C LYS A 13 15.28 5.51 -7.27
N ALA A 14 15.30 4.28 -7.79
CA ALA A 14 16.39 3.78 -8.64
C ALA A 14 16.42 4.44 -10.04
N ALA A 15 15.27 4.90 -10.55
CA ALA A 15 15.17 5.55 -11.86
C ALA A 15 15.81 6.96 -11.93
N GLY A 16 16.24 7.50 -10.79
CA GLY A 16 16.89 8.81 -10.72
C GLY A 16 15.96 9.97 -11.15
N SER A 17 16.57 11.10 -11.50
CA SER A 17 15.82 12.33 -11.77
C SER A 17 14.90 12.25 -12.99
N GLY A 18 15.16 11.33 -13.94
CA GLY A 18 14.29 11.11 -15.09
C GLY A 18 12.93 10.50 -14.71
N GLY A 19 12.91 9.65 -13.68
CA GLY A 19 11.69 8.97 -13.22
C GLY A 19 10.68 9.86 -12.52
N ILE A 20 11.08 11.03 -12.00
CA ILE A 20 10.21 11.94 -11.23
C ILE A 20 9.72 13.15 -12.03
N ARG A 21 10.04 13.24 -13.32
CA ARG A 21 9.64 14.38 -14.15
C ARG A 21 8.16 14.32 -14.47
N ALA A 22 7.54 15.49 -14.60
CA ALA A 22 6.19 15.59 -15.14
C ALA A 22 6.13 14.92 -16.53
N GLY A 23 5.14 14.06 -16.74
CA GLY A 23 4.98 13.26 -17.96
C GLY A 23 5.76 11.93 -17.97
N SER A 24 6.47 11.57 -16.90
CA SER A 24 7.06 10.24 -16.78
C SER A 24 5.98 9.17 -16.56
N GLU A 25 5.94 8.16 -17.41
CA GLU A 25 5.05 6.99 -17.21
C GLU A 25 5.34 6.26 -15.91
N LEU A 26 6.62 6.15 -15.52
CA LEU A 26 7.02 5.52 -14.26
C LEU A 26 6.45 6.26 -13.05
N LEU A 27 6.48 7.61 -13.07
CA LEU A 27 5.87 8.40 -12.01
C LEU A 27 4.35 8.18 -11.96
N SER A 28 3.69 8.16 -13.12
CA SER A 28 2.25 7.91 -13.20
C SER A 28 1.86 6.58 -12.56
N TYR A 29 2.55 5.49 -12.91
CA TYR A 29 2.30 4.18 -12.31
C TYR A 29 2.56 4.17 -10.79
N HIS A 30 3.62 4.83 -10.33
CA HIS A 30 3.88 4.91 -8.90
C HIS A 30 2.76 5.66 -8.16
N LEU A 31 2.27 6.77 -8.72
CA LEU A 31 1.19 7.56 -8.13
C LEU A 31 -0.14 6.78 -8.09
N ASP A 32 -0.45 6.01 -9.13
CA ASP A 32 -1.64 5.15 -9.13
C ASP A 32 -1.55 4.05 -8.04
N ILE A 33 -0.38 3.44 -7.88
CA ILE A 33 -0.12 2.46 -6.81
C ILE A 33 -0.21 3.12 -5.44
N LEU A 34 0.32 4.34 -5.28
CA LEU A 34 0.23 5.10 -4.03
C LEU A 34 -1.23 5.44 -3.71
N ALA A 35 -2.01 5.88 -4.70
CA ALA A 35 -3.41 6.23 -4.53
C ALA A 35 -4.25 5.04 -4.04
N SER A 36 -3.86 3.80 -4.35
CA SER A 36 -4.51 2.61 -3.80
C SER A 36 -4.55 2.59 -2.27
N GLN A 37 -3.60 3.24 -1.59
CA GLN A 37 -3.57 3.33 -0.13
C GLN A 37 -4.73 4.11 0.45
N ALA A 38 -5.41 4.97 -0.32
CA ALA A 38 -6.54 5.76 0.18
C ALA A 38 -7.74 4.90 0.59
N HIS A 39 -7.84 3.67 0.06
CA HIS A 39 -8.93 2.76 0.39
C HIS A 39 -8.65 2.05 1.72
N VAL A 40 -9.60 2.06 2.67
CA VAL A 40 -9.43 1.46 4.00
C VAL A 40 -8.97 0.01 3.96
N ALA A 41 -9.44 -0.78 3.00
CA ALA A 41 -9.06 -2.19 2.84
C ALA A 41 -7.57 -2.39 2.49
N ASN A 42 -6.89 -1.32 2.07
CA ASN A 42 -5.45 -1.32 1.84
C ASN A 42 -4.64 -0.85 3.05
N HIS A 43 -5.26 -0.44 4.14
CA HIS A 43 -4.56 -0.20 5.41
C HIS A 43 -4.38 -1.55 6.12
N SER A 44 -3.23 -2.20 5.97
CA SER A 44 -3.03 -3.57 6.46
C SER A 44 -2.95 -3.71 7.98
N THR A 45 -2.46 -2.69 8.69
CA THR A 45 -2.21 -2.77 10.15
C THR A 45 -3.44 -3.16 10.97
N PRO A 46 -4.62 -2.51 10.81
CA PRO A 46 -5.83 -2.90 11.54
C PRO A 46 -6.23 -4.37 11.30
N PHE A 47 -6.23 -4.83 10.05
CA PHE A 47 -6.54 -6.22 9.72
C PHE A 47 -5.53 -7.20 10.32
N ALA A 48 -4.23 -6.86 10.31
CA ALA A 48 -3.19 -7.69 10.91
C ALA A 48 -3.36 -7.81 12.44
N VAL A 49 -3.70 -6.70 13.11
CA VAL A 49 -3.99 -6.69 14.55
C VAL A 49 -5.23 -7.52 14.87
N ASN A 50 -6.32 -7.34 14.09
CA ASN A 50 -7.54 -8.12 14.27
C ASN A 50 -7.30 -9.62 14.06
N MET A 51 -6.63 -10.00 12.98
CA MET A 51 -6.26 -11.38 12.71
C MET A 51 -5.40 -11.97 13.85
N GLY A 52 -4.46 -11.20 14.38
CA GLY A 52 -3.70 -11.59 15.57
C GLY A 52 -4.60 -11.90 16.76
N GLY A 53 -5.54 -11.00 17.09
CA GLY A 53 -6.51 -11.22 18.17
C GLY A 53 -7.34 -12.48 17.96
N VAL A 54 -7.88 -12.69 16.76
CA VAL A 54 -8.67 -13.88 16.41
C VAL A 54 -7.83 -15.16 16.60
N LEU A 55 -6.56 -15.15 16.21
CA LEU A 55 -5.64 -16.28 16.45
C LEU A 55 -5.39 -16.56 17.93
N PHE A 56 -5.58 -15.57 18.81
CA PHE A 56 -5.50 -15.71 20.27
C PHE A 56 -6.87 -15.88 20.96
N GLY A 57 -7.95 -16.07 20.21
CA GLY A 57 -9.29 -16.37 20.73
C GLY A 57 -10.21 -15.16 20.95
N GLU A 58 -9.81 -13.96 20.50
CA GLU A 58 -10.69 -12.80 20.48
C GLU A 58 -11.76 -12.89 19.38
N GLU A 59 -12.85 -12.15 19.54
CA GLU A 59 -13.87 -12.02 18.50
C GLU A 59 -13.34 -11.22 17.29
N ASN A 60 -13.78 -11.60 16.09
CA ASN A 60 -13.48 -10.86 14.87
C ASN A 60 -14.07 -9.45 14.95
N ARG A 61 -13.30 -8.43 14.57
CA ARG A 61 -13.75 -7.03 14.48
C ARG A 61 -13.66 -6.44 13.08
N ASP A 62 -13.24 -7.23 12.09
CA ASP A 62 -13.24 -6.83 10.68
C ASP A 62 -14.62 -7.08 10.07
N TYR A 63 -15.57 -6.21 10.41
CA TYR A 63 -16.95 -6.28 9.90
C TYR A 63 -17.14 -5.61 8.53
N ALA A 64 -16.02 -5.26 7.87
CA ALA A 64 -15.94 -4.15 6.92
C ALA A 64 -16.34 -2.82 7.58
N LEU A 65 -15.86 -1.69 7.03
CA LEU A 65 -16.48 -0.40 7.36
C LEU A 65 -17.98 -0.44 7.00
#